data_AF-A0A835LWF8-F1
#
_entry.id   AF-A0A835LWF8-F1
#
_cell.length_a   1.000
_cell.length_b   1.000
_cell.length_c   1.000
_cell.angle_alpha   90.00
_cell.angle_beta   90.00
_cell.angle_gamma   90.00
#
_symmetry.space_group_name_H-M   'P 1'
#
loop_
_entity.id
_entity.type
_entity.pdbx_description
1 polymer ?
#
loop_
_entity_poly.entity_id
_entity_poly.type
_entity_poly.pdbx_seq_one_letter_code
_entity_poly.pdbx_strand_id
1 'polypeptide(L)'
;MRTQPDTLDKSDLRRCASFIKVIILGFSIAAARALLSRDNVYINSTSITGICVQQKSSKEENIQLMYKNIGKTKFAIEQCTKTSIFADKTNIYIMGSSSCIKNAKYYLRHLISIHFI
;
A
#
# COMPACT_ATOMS: atom_id res chain seq x y z
N MET A 1 1.91 9.21 21.53
CA MET A 1 2.99 10.18 21.32
C MET A 1 2.65 11.46 22.07
N ARG A 2 3.55 11.97 22.91
CA ARG A 2 3.35 13.21 23.66
C ARG A 2 4.12 14.34 22.94
N THR A 3 3.48 15.47 22.68
CA THR A 3 4.13 16.66 22.12
C THR A 3 4.87 17.39 23.24
N GLN A 4 6.18 17.57 23.10
CA GLN A 4 6.98 18.45 23.96
C GLN A 4 7.04 19.86 23.35
N PRO A 5 7.27 20.92 24.15
CA PRO A 5 7.33 22.30 23.66
C PRO A 5 8.44 22.54 22.61
N ASP A 6 9.42 21.65 22.52
CA ASP A 6 10.54 21.69 21.56
C ASP A 6 10.20 21.09 20.18
N THR A 7 9.01 20.51 20.02
CA THR A 7 8.57 19.93 18.74
C THR A 7 8.07 21.04 17.81
N LEU A 8 8.94 21.50 16.91
CA LEU A 8 8.69 22.64 16.01
C LEU A 8 7.44 22.50 15.12
N ASP A 9 6.96 21.27 14.83
CA ASP A 9 5.86 21.07 13.87
C ASP A 9 4.95 19.86 14.15
N LYS A 10 3.63 20.07 14.14
CA LYS A 10 2.62 18.99 14.26
C LYS A 10 2.67 17.99 13.10
N SER A 11 3.29 18.37 11.98
CA SER A 11 3.42 17.53 10.79
C SER A 11 4.38 16.36 11.02
N ASP A 12 5.45 16.57 11.79
CA ASP A 12 6.44 15.54 12.11
C ASP A 12 5.85 14.45 13.02
N LEU A 13 4.96 14.82 13.93
CA LEU A 13 4.23 13.84 14.75
C LEU A 13 3.42 12.87 13.89
N ARG A 14 2.75 13.37 12.85
CA ARG A 14 1.97 12.54 11.91
C ARG A 14 2.86 11.63 11.07
N ARG A 15 4.05 12.10 10.67
CA ARG A 15 5.04 11.30 9.96
C ARG A 15 5.55 10.16 10.83
N CYS A 16 5.94 10.45 12.07
CA CYS A 16 6.40 9.42 13.01
C CYS A 16 5.30 8.39 13.32
N ALA A 17 4.05 8.83 13.48
CA ALA A 17 2.92 7.90 13.66
C ALA A 17 2.71 7.00 12.43
N SER A 18 2.84 7.56 11.23
CA SER A 18 2.74 6.83 9.96
C SER A 18 3.90 5.85 9.77
N PHE A 19 5.11 6.23 10.18
CA PHE A 19 6.29 5.36 10.19
C PHE A 19 6.06 4.12 11.05
N ILE A 20 5.63 4.31 12.31
CA ILE A 20 5.34 3.18 13.21
C ILE A 20 4.25 2.29 12.63
N LYS A 21 3.19 2.88 12.07
CA LYS A 21 2.11 2.13 11.43
C LYS A 21 2.60 1.25 10.29
N VAL A 22 3.51 1.75 9.45
CA VAL A 22 4.05 1.02 8.30
C VAL A 22 4.97 -0.11 8.71
N ILE A 23 5.76 0.07 9.78
CA ILE A 23 6.55 -1.02 10.36
C ILE A 23 5.65 -2.12 10.92
N ILE A 24 4.59 -1.76 11.66
CA ILE A 24 3.61 -2.74 12.20
C ILE A 24 2.90 -3.49 11.07
N LEU A 25 2.61 -2.81 9.97
CA LEU A 25 2.02 -3.44 8.78
C LEU A 25 2.96 -4.42 8.08
N GLY A 26 4.26 -4.43 8.39
CA GLY A 26 5.21 -5.39 7.80
C GLY A 26 5.99 -4.87 6.59
N PHE A 27 6.01 -3.56 6.36
CA PHE A 27 6.94 -2.99 5.38
C PHE A 27 8.39 -3.03 5.90
N SER A 28 9.33 -3.11 4.97
CA SER A 28 10.76 -3.01 5.29
C SER A 28 11.10 -1.64 5.90
N ILE A 29 12.05 -1.64 6.84
CA ILE A 29 12.60 -0.43 7.47
C ILE A 29 13.14 0.54 6.42
N ALA A 30 13.75 0.03 5.35
CA ALA A 30 14.27 0.86 4.26
C ALA A 30 13.15 1.63 3.53
N ALA A 31 12.00 1.00 3.32
CA ALA A 31 10.82 1.63 2.75
C ALA A 31 10.20 2.61 3.75
N ALA A 32 10.05 2.22 5.01
CA ALA A 32 9.49 3.07 6.05
C ALA A 32 10.29 4.37 6.23
N ARG A 33 11.63 4.34 6.10
CA ARG A 33 12.49 5.52 6.17
C ARG A 33 12.09 6.61 5.16
N ALA A 34 11.54 6.25 4.01
CA ALA A 34 11.07 7.21 3.01
C ALA A 34 9.95 8.13 3.53
N LEU A 35 9.17 7.69 4.53
CA LEU A 35 8.11 8.49 5.16
C LEU A 35 8.65 9.53 6.14
N LEU A 36 9.86 9.32 6.65
CA LEU A 36 10.55 10.27 7.51
C LEU A 36 11.32 11.32 6.68
N SER A 37 11.50 11.09 5.38
CA SER A 37 12.07 12.09 4.47
C SER A 37 11.10 13.26 4.26
N ARG A 38 11.62 14.43 3.87
CA ARG A 38 10.80 15.61 3.50
C ARG A 38 10.05 15.44 2.17
N ASP A 39 10.29 14.34 1.48
CA ASP A 39 9.59 14.02 0.24
C ASP A 39 8.12 13.71 0.54
N ASN A 40 7.22 14.20 -0.31
CA ASN A 40 5.77 14.04 -0.19
C ASN A 40 5.31 12.59 -0.41
N VAL A 41 5.75 11.67 0.45
CA VAL A 41 5.46 10.24 0.45
C VAL A 41 4.24 9.97 1.32
N TYR A 42 3.26 9.29 0.76
CA TYR A 42 2.01 8.95 1.41
C TYR A 42 1.82 7.44 1.44
N ILE A 43 0.97 6.97 2.37
CA ILE A 43 0.50 5.59 2.40
C ILE A 43 -0.98 5.59 2.08
N ASN A 44 -1.40 4.68 1.23
CA ASN A 44 -2.80 4.52 0.86
C ASN A 44 -3.20 3.05 0.92
N SER A 45 -4.33 2.75 1.57
CA SER A 45 -4.89 1.41 1.67
C SER A 45 -6.04 1.24 0.68
N THR A 46 -6.09 0.08 0.02
CA THR A 46 -7.21 -0.29 -0.86
C THR A 46 -7.65 -1.71 -0.50
N SER A 47 -8.92 -1.87 -0.15
CA SER A 47 -9.50 -3.18 0.17
C SER A 47 -9.68 -4.00 -1.11
N ILE A 48 -9.29 -5.28 -1.05
CA ILE A 48 -9.38 -6.20 -2.21
C ILE A 48 -10.84 -6.42 -2.61
N THR A 49 -11.73 -6.44 -1.61
CA THR A 49 -13.19 -6.52 -1.79
C THR A 49 -13.76 -5.37 -2.61
N GLY A 50 -13.14 -4.19 -2.57
CA GLY A 50 -13.56 -3.04 -3.36
C GLY A 50 -13.16 -3.13 -4.84
N ILE A 51 -12.34 -4.11 -5.22
CA ILE A 51 -11.87 -4.33 -6.60
C ILE A 51 -12.65 -5.47 -7.26
N CYS A 52 -13.03 -6.50 -6.51
CA CYS A 52 -13.90 -7.58 -6.98
C CYS A 52 -15.39 -7.20 -6.83
N VAL A 53 -15.93 -6.44 -7.78
CA VAL A 53 -17.32 -5.94 -7.69
C VAL A 53 -18.38 -7.03 -7.92
N GLN A 54 -18.07 -8.22 -8.48
CA GLN A 54 -19.11 -9.19 -8.87
C GLN A 54 -18.73 -10.69 -8.86
N GLN A 55 -18.36 -11.32 -7.73
CA GLN A 55 -18.36 -12.79 -7.70
C GLN A 55 -18.97 -13.38 -6.41
N LYS A 56 -19.98 -14.24 -6.63
CA LYS A 56 -20.76 -15.00 -5.63
C LYS A 56 -20.11 -16.34 -5.22
N SER A 57 -18.87 -16.62 -5.64
CA SER A 57 -18.13 -17.83 -5.23
C SER A 57 -17.26 -17.57 -4.00
N SER A 58 -16.98 -18.63 -3.23
CA SER A 58 -16.30 -18.63 -1.93
C SER A 58 -15.19 -17.58 -1.85
N LYS A 59 -15.43 -16.50 -1.08
CA LYS A 59 -14.57 -15.32 -0.98
C LYS A 59 -13.11 -15.67 -0.68
N GLU A 60 -12.87 -16.78 0.02
CA GLU A 60 -11.55 -17.19 0.49
C GLU A 60 -10.65 -17.75 -0.63
N GLU A 61 -11.18 -18.56 -1.55
CA GLU A 61 -10.40 -19.15 -2.65
C GLU A 61 -9.93 -18.08 -3.64
N ASN A 62 -10.84 -17.15 -3.97
CA ASN A 62 -10.56 -16.02 -4.84
C ASN A 62 -9.50 -15.08 -4.25
N ILE A 63 -9.54 -14.84 -2.93
CA ILE A 63 -8.51 -14.06 -2.24
C ILE A 63 -7.15 -14.74 -2.36
N GLN A 64 -7.05 -16.04 -2.15
CA GLN A 64 -5.77 -16.76 -2.24
C GLN A 64 -5.16 -16.72 -3.65
N LEU A 65 -5.98 -16.88 -4.69
CA LEU A 65 -5.52 -16.76 -6.07
C LEU A 65 -5.01 -15.35 -6.39
N MET A 66 -5.73 -14.33 -5.93
CA MET A 66 -5.30 -12.93 -6.02
C MET A 66 -3.93 -12.71 -5.38
N TYR A 67 -3.74 -13.20 -4.15
CA TYR A 67 -2.46 -13.11 -3.45
C TYR A 67 -1.32 -13.71 -4.26
N LYS A 68 -1.56 -14.87 -4.85
CA LYS A 68 -0.57 -15.58 -5.65
C LYS A 68 -0.20 -14.80 -6.92
N ASN A 69 -1.18 -14.21 -7.61
CA ASN A 69 -0.94 -13.44 -8.83
C ASN A 69 -0.31 -12.09 -8.55
N ILE A 70 -0.79 -11.38 -7.52
CA ILE A 70 -0.20 -10.11 -7.06
C ILE A 70 1.24 -10.36 -6.62
N GLY A 71 1.55 -11.44 -5.90
CA GLY A 71 2.91 -11.75 -5.46
C GLY A 71 3.91 -11.87 -6.62
N LYS A 72 3.49 -12.42 -7.77
CA LYS A 72 4.34 -12.55 -8.97
C LYS A 72 4.61 -11.21 -9.65
N THR A 73 3.60 -10.36 -9.78
CA THR A 73 3.68 -9.12 -10.56
C THR A 73 4.00 -7.89 -9.71
N LYS A 74 3.90 -8.00 -8.37
CA LYS A 74 4.17 -6.93 -7.42
C LYS A 74 5.50 -6.24 -7.70
N PHE A 75 6.58 -7.00 -7.85
CA PHE A 75 7.91 -6.44 -8.02
C PHE A 75 8.02 -5.59 -9.30
N ALA A 76 7.40 -6.05 -10.40
CA ALA A 76 7.36 -5.28 -11.64
C ALA A 76 6.62 -3.95 -11.46
N ILE A 77 5.47 -3.96 -10.78
CA ILE A 77 4.68 -2.75 -10.53
C ILE A 77 5.43 -1.78 -9.60
N GLU A 78 6.06 -2.30 -8.54
CA GLU A 78 6.88 -1.50 -7.61
C GLU A 78 8.01 -0.77 -8.33
N GLN A 79 8.75 -1.48 -9.20
CA GLN A 79 9.85 -0.89 -9.97
C GLN A 79 9.36 0.14 -11.00
N CYS A 80 8.31 -0.18 -11.77
CA CYS A 80 7.79 0.72 -12.79
C CYS A 80 7.23 2.02 -12.20
N THR A 81 6.51 1.93 -11.08
CA THR A 81 5.84 3.09 -10.47
C THR A 81 6.68 3.81 -9.42
N LYS A 82 7.85 3.26 -9.06
CA LYS A 82 8.67 3.70 -7.93
C LYS A 82 7.84 3.77 -6.63
N THR A 83 7.02 2.75 -6.41
CA THR A 83 6.21 2.60 -5.20
C THR A 83 6.64 1.36 -4.42
N SER A 84 6.32 1.32 -3.13
CA SER A 84 6.41 0.09 -2.35
C SER A 84 5.02 -0.39 -2.03
N ILE A 85 4.75 -1.67 -2.28
CA ILE A 85 3.44 -2.29 -2.12
C ILE A 85 3.55 -3.36 -1.04
N PHE A 86 2.58 -3.41 -0.15
CA PHE A 86 2.42 -4.49 0.81
C PHE A 86 0.99 -4.99 0.72
N ALA A 87 0.80 -6.31 0.70
CA ALA A 87 -0.52 -6.91 0.58
C ALA A 87 -0.74 -7.86 1.76
N ASP A 88 -1.82 -7.64 2.51
CA ASP A 88 -2.31 -8.51 3.58
C ASP A 88 -3.73 -8.97 3.26
N LYS A 89 -4.13 -10.19 3.65
CA LYS A 89 -5.36 -10.93 3.26
C LYS A 89 -6.58 -10.11 2.83
N THR A 90 -6.84 -8.99 3.51
CA THR A 90 -7.99 -8.09 3.26
C THR A 90 -7.65 -6.80 2.51
N ASN A 91 -6.44 -6.26 2.65
CA ASN A 91 -6.07 -4.92 2.19
C ASN A 91 -4.69 -4.87 1.54
N ILE A 92 -4.58 -4.06 0.49
CA ILE A 92 -3.31 -3.72 -0.16
C ILE A 92 -2.93 -2.31 0.25
N TYR A 93 -1.73 -2.16 0.78
CA TYR A 93 -1.11 -0.90 1.16
C TYR A 93 -0.09 -0.50 0.09
N ILE A 94 -0.15 0.74 -0.36
CA ILE A 94 0.77 1.29 -1.36
C ILE A 94 1.38 2.55 -0.78
N MET A 95 2.71 2.65 -0.86
CA MET A 95 3.48 3.78 -0.40
C MET A 95 4.18 4.45 -1.59
N GLY A 96 4.11 5.78 -1.65
CA GLY A 96 4.79 6.58 -2.67
C GLY A 96 4.23 7.99 -2.78
N SER A 97 4.62 8.72 -3.82
CA SER A 97 4.03 10.02 -4.14
C SER A 97 2.58 9.86 -4.58
N SER A 98 1.73 10.86 -4.34
CA SER A 98 0.29 10.82 -4.67
C SER A 98 0.01 10.39 -6.12
N SER A 99 0.79 10.90 -7.09
CA SER A 99 0.68 10.52 -8.51
C SER A 99 1.08 9.06 -8.76
N CYS A 100 2.19 8.60 -8.18
CA CYS A 100 2.65 7.22 -8.29
C CYS A 100 1.66 6.23 -7.68
N ILE A 101 1.06 6.56 -6.52
CA ILE A 101 0.02 5.75 -5.89
C ILE A 101 -1.18 5.59 -6.82
N LYS A 102 -1.64 6.68 -7.45
CA LYS A 102 -2.75 6.62 -8.40
C LYS A 102 -2.44 5.67 -9.56
N ASN A 103 -1.24 5.74 -10.12
CA ASN A 103 -0.83 4.88 -11.22
C ASN A 103 -0.71 3.41 -10.79
N ALA A 104 -0.11 3.13 -9.62
CA ALA A 104 -0.02 1.79 -9.06
C ALA A 104 -1.42 1.17 -8.81
N LYS A 105 -2.37 1.96 -8.29
CA LYS A 105 -3.77 1.52 -8.14
C LYS A 105 -4.42 1.17 -9.47
N TYR A 106 -4.15 1.94 -10.53
CA TYR A 106 -4.66 1.66 -11.87
C TYR A 106 -4.14 0.32 -12.39
N TYR A 107 -2.83 0.07 -12.32
CA TYR A 107 -2.25 -1.22 -12.74
C TYR A 107 -2.78 -2.40 -11.93
N LEU A 108 -2.92 -2.24 -10.61
CA LEU A 108 -3.49 -3.30 -9.76
C LEU A 108 -4.93 -3.64 -10.15
N ARG A 109 -5.77 -2.62 -10.39
CA ARG A 109 -7.15 -2.84 -10.87
C ARG A 109 -7.17 -3.54 -12.23
N HIS A 110 -6.30 -3.15 -13.15
CA HIS A 110 -6.21 -3.74 -14.47
C HIS A 110 -5.80 -5.23 -14.40
N LEU A 111 -4.76 -5.54 -13.61
CA LEU A 111 -4.31 -6.92 -13.39
C LEU A 111 -5.44 -7.79 -12.83
N ILE A 112 -6.12 -7.29 -11.80
CA ILE A 112 -7.24 -7.98 -11.16
C ILE A 112 -8.37 -8.24 -12.15
N SER A 113 -8.70 -7.26 -12.99
CA SER A 113 -9.73 -7.39 -14.01
C SER A 113 -9.42 -8.49 -15.03
N ILE A 114 -8.15 -8.66 -15.43
CA ILE A 114 -7.76 -9.68 -16.42
C ILE A 114 -7.96 -11.10 -15.88
N HIS A 115 -7.76 -11.31 -14.59
CA HIS A 115 -7.84 -12.65 -13.98
C HIS A 115 -9.26 -13.05 -13.52
N PHE A 116 -10.20 -12.11 -13.49
CA PHE A 116 -11.57 -12.32 -12.98
C PHE A 116 -12.68 -12.07 -14.02
N ILE A 117 -12.30 -11.79 -15.27
CA ILE A 117 -13.14 -11.89 -16.47
C ILE A 117 -13.03 -13.30 -17.02
#